data_AF-A0A957PMA3-F1
#
_entry.id   AF-A0A957PMA3-F1
#
_cell.length_a   1.000
_cell.length_b   1.000
_cell.length_c   1.000
_cell.angle_alpha   90.00
_cell.angle_beta   90.00
_cell.angle_gamma   90.00
#
_symmetry.space_group_name_H-M   'P 1'
#
loop_
_entity.id
_entity.type
_entity.pdbx_description
1 polymer ?
#
loop_
_entity_poly.entity_id
_entity_poly.type
_entity_poly.pdbx_seq_one_letter_code
_entity_poly.pdbx_strand_id
1 'polypeptide(L)' 'PVGYDAGLSKSGALVYTVDTSIASGEGTLVVYPILEGDPYRNQSPLAVGETVTVDGVTVTVIDASDGGDTVSVTITK' A
#
# COMPACT_ATOMS: atom_id res chain seq x y z
N PRO A 1 -3.42 -15.46 -2.39
CA PRO A 1 -3.91 -14.27 -3.15
C PRO A 1 -4.79 -14.69 -4.33
N VAL A 2 -5.86 -13.95 -4.62
CA VAL A 2 -6.78 -14.18 -5.75
C VAL A 2 -7.09 -12.85 -6.43
N GLY A 3 -7.57 -12.87 -7.68
CA GLY A 3 -7.92 -11.64 -8.41
C GLY A 3 -6.72 -10.71 -8.62
N TYR A 4 -6.88 -9.42 -8.32
CA TYR A 4 -5.83 -8.40 -8.49
C TYR A 4 -4.56 -8.67 -7.67
N ASP A 5 -4.63 -9.51 -6.65
CA ASP A 5 -3.50 -9.84 -5.78
C ASP A 5 -2.74 -11.10 -6.24
N ALA A 6 -3.23 -11.81 -7.26
CA ALA A 6 -2.65 -13.08 -7.71
C ALA A 6 -1.18 -12.98 -8.13
N GLY A 7 -0.74 -11.79 -8.56
CA GLY A 7 0.64 -11.52 -8.97
C GLY A 7 1.57 -11.04 -7.84
N LEU A 8 1.07 -10.81 -6.62
CA LEU A 8 1.89 -10.27 -5.54
C LEU A 8 2.96 -11.27 -5.10
N SER A 9 4.21 -10.79 -5.04
CA SER A 9 5.39 -11.58 -4.68
C SER A 9 5.54 -11.76 -3.17
N LYS A 10 4.89 -10.90 -2.37
CA LYS A 10 4.91 -10.91 -0.91
C LYS A 10 3.58 -10.42 -0.33
N SER A 11 3.29 -10.88 0.88
CA SER A 11 2.21 -10.35 1.71
C SER A 11 2.68 -9.09 2.44
N GLY A 12 1.74 -8.22 2.81
CA GLY A 12 2.02 -7.04 3.61
C GLY A 12 1.07 -5.89 3.35
N ALA A 13 1.34 -4.77 4.01
CA ALA A 13 0.49 -3.59 3.95
C ALA A 13 0.72 -2.80 2.65
N LEU A 14 -0.34 -2.57 1.89
CA LEU A 14 -0.29 -1.67 0.73
C LEU A 14 -0.57 -0.23 1.19
N VAL A 15 0.37 0.67 0.95
CA VAL A 15 0.25 2.10 1.30
C VAL A 15 0.04 2.92 0.03
N TYR A 16 -0.95 3.81 0.03
CA TYR A 16 -1.27 4.70 -1.09
C TYR A 16 -1.84 6.02 -0.60
N THR A 17 -1.73 7.05 -1.43
CA THR A 17 -2.38 8.35 -1.22
C THR A 17 -3.63 8.44 -2.08
N VAL A 18 -4.70 9.03 -1.53
CA VAL A 18 -5.94 9.30 -2.27
C VAL A 18 -6.23 10.78 -2.18
N ASP A 19 -6.43 11.42 -3.33
CA ASP A 19 -6.96 12.77 -3.40
C ASP A 19 -8.48 12.73 -3.26
N THR A 20 -8.97 13.10 -2.08
CA THR A 20 -10.41 13.11 -1.76
C THR A 20 -11.13 14.36 -2.26
N SER A 21 -10.44 15.32 -2.90
CA SER A 21 -11.10 16.44 -3.58
C SER A 21 -11.85 16.02 -4.84
N ILE A 22 -11.53 14.82 -5.37
CA ILE A 22 -12.16 14.24 -6.54
C ILE A 22 -13.33 13.34 -6.09
N ALA A 23 -14.55 13.85 -6.16
CA ALA A 23 -15.76 13.08 -5.87
C ALA A 23 -16.19 12.25 -7.09
N SER A 24 -15.57 11.09 -7.30
CA SER A 24 -15.94 10.19 -8.41
C SER A 24 -17.29 9.48 -8.20
N GLY A 25 -17.69 9.26 -6.94
CA GLY A 25 -18.85 8.41 -6.60
C GLY A 25 -18.62 6.92 -6.80
N GLU A 26 -17.40 6.50 -7.18
CA GLU A 26 -17.04 5.09 -7.32
C GLU A 26 -16.59 4.54 -5.96
N GLY A 27 -17.29 3.53 -5.45
CA GLY A 27 -17.02 2.97 -4.11
C GLY A 27 -15.80 2.03 -4.05
N THR A 28 -15.21 1.67 -5.18
CA THR A 28 -14.10 0.73 -5.26
C THR A 28 -12.84 1.44 -5.77
N LEU A 29 -11.72 1.21 -5.10
CA LEU A 29 -10.41 1.75 -5.49
C LEU A 29 -9.61 0.63 -6.17
N VAL A 30 -9.01 0.93 -7.32
CA VAL A 30 -8.03 0.06 -7.98
C VAL A 30 -6.69 0.79 -8.01
N VAL A 31 -5.67 0.19 -7.41
CA VAL A 31 -4.31 0.75 -7.38
C VAL A 31 -3.56 0.31 -8.64
N TYR A 32 -3.34 1.27 -9.54
CA TYR A 32 -2.57 1.08 -10.76
C TYR A 32 -1.08 1.36 -10.54
N PRO A 33 -0.19 0.68 -11.27
CA PRO A 33 1.23 1.02 -11.28
C PRO A 33 1.44 2.44 -11.84
N ILE A 34 2.51 3.09 -11.40
CA ILE A 34 2.87 4.44 -11.86
C ILE A 34 3.48 4.39 -13.27
N LEU A 35 4.06 3.25 -13.65
CA LEU A 35 4.72 3.01 -14.93
C LEU A 35 4.14 1.78 -15.63
N GLU A 36 4.08 1.81 -16.96
CA GLU A 36 3.81 0.61 -17.75
C GLU A 36 4.95 -0.39 -17.54
N GLY A 37 4.60 -1.62 -17.11
CA GLY A 37 5.60 -2.63 -16.76
C GLY A 37 6.35 -2.37 -15.46
N ASP A 38 5.79 -1.61 -14.52
CA ASP A 38 6.41 -1.31 -13.22
C ASP A 38 6.90 -2.59 -12.52
N PRO A 39 8.23 -2.79 -12.40
CA PRO A 39 8.79 -4.00 -11.81
C PRO A 39 8.48 -4.13 -10.31
N TYR A 40 8.09 -3.03 -9.66
CA TYR A 40 7.77 -2.99 -8.25
C TYR A 40 6.30 -3.23 -7.97
N ARG A 41 5.41 -3.30 -8.97
CA ARG A 41 3.96 -3.47 -8.79
C ARG A 41 3.59 -4.72 -7.98
N ASN A 42 4.34 -5.80 -8.17
CA ASN A 42 4.12 -7.05 -7.45
C ASN A 42 4.86 -7.11 -6.11
N GLN A 43 5.75 -6.15 -5.87
CA GLN A 43 6.56 -6.02 -4.64
C GLN A 43 6.12 -4.82 -3.79
N SER A 44 5.04 -4.13 -4.18
CA SER A 44 4.55 -2.92 -3.51
C SER A 44 4.09 -3.12 -2.06
N PRO A 45 3.57 -4.28 -1.62
CA PRO A 45 3.21 -4.47 -0.22
C PRO A 45 4.43 -4.36 0.71
N LEU A 46 4.27 -3.68 1.84
CA LEU A 46 5.29 -3.58 2.87
C LEU A 46 5.24 -4.79 3.81
N ALA A 47 6.32 -5.55 3.88
CA ALA A 47 6.49 -6.64 4.86
C ALA A 47 6.86 -6.09 6.24
N VAL A 48 6.77 -6.95 7.27
CA VAL A 48 7.16 -6.58 8.65
C VAL A 48 8.59 -6.04 8.68
N GLY A 49 8.76 -4.86 9.29
CA GLY A 49 10.02 -4.13 9.37
C GLY A 49 10.31 -3.21 8.19
N GLU A 50 9.52 -3.26 7.11
CA GLU A 50 9.65 -2.33 5.99
C GLU A 50 8.93 -0.99 6.27
N THR A 51 9.48 0.06 5.67
CA THR A 51 9.03 1.44 5.85
C THR A 51 8.91 2.13 4.49
N VAL A 52 7.89 2.97 4.33
CA VAL A 52 7.77 3.92 3.22
C VAL A 52 7.55 5.32 3.76
N THR A 53 8.08 6.34 3.08
CA THR A 53 7.78 7.74 3.38
C THR A 53 7.29 8.44 2.13
N VAL A 54 6.10 9.02 2.19
CA VAL A 54 5.45 9.76 1.09
C VAL A 54 4.84 11.02 1.67
N ASP A 55 5.10 12.18 1.07
CA ASP A 55 4.51 13.47 1.44
C ASP A 55 4.57 13.81 2.95
N GLY A 56 5.70 13.49 3.60
CA GLY A 56 5.92 13.75 5.03
C GLY A 56 5.23 12.76 5.97
N VAL A 57 4.59 11.72 5.44
CA VAL A 57 4.01 10.60 6.19
C VAL A 57 4.92 9.38 6.06
N THR A 58 5.43 8.90 7.19
CA THR A 58 6.21 7.67 7.28
C THR A 58 5.31 6.56 7.84
N VAL A 59 5.23 5.45 7.12
CA VAL A 59 4.50 4.24 7.53
C VAL A 59 5.48 3.08 7.66
N THR A 60 5.47 2.41 8.80
CA THR A 60 6.28 1.21 9.08
C THR A 60 5.38 0.06 9.48
N VAL A 61 5.55 -1.12 8.88
CA VAL A 61 4.82 -2.32 9.30
C VAL A 61 5.51 -2.92 10.52
N ILE A 62 4.78 -2.99 11.63
CA ILE A 62 5.32 -3.48 12.90
C ILE A 62 4.95 -4.95 13.17
N ASP A 63 3.83 -5.41 12.64
CA ASP A 63 3.38 -6.81 12.77
C ASP A 63 2.46 -7.18 11.61
N ALA A 64 2.44 -8.47 11.26
CA ALA A 64 1.57 -9.03 10.24
C ALA A 64 1.04 -10.39 10.71
N SER A 65 -0.28 -10.53 10.74
CA SER A 65 -0.97 -11.72 11.20
C SER A 65 -2.12 -12.11 10.26
N ASP A 66 -2.66 -13.31 10.43
CA ASP A 66 -3.86 -13.74 9.68
C ASP A 66 -5.08 -12.83 9.96
N GLY A 67 -5.08 -12.09 11.07
CA GLY A 67 -6.13 -11.12 11.42
C GLY A 67 -5.92 -9.73 10.82
N GLY A 68 -4.78 -9.48 10.16
CA GLY A 68 -4.40 -8.21 9.57
C GLY A 68 -3.02 -7.73 10.00
N ASP A 69 -2.62 -6.59 9.43
CA ASP A 69 -1.32 -5.96 9.66
C ASP A 69 -1.45 -4.79 10.63
N THR A 70 -0.45 -4.61 11.48
CA THR A 70 -0.32 -3.45 12.36
C THR A 70 0.78 -2.53 11.84
N VAL A 71 0.47 -1.23 11.72
CA VAL A 71 1.42 -0.22 11.21
C VAL A 71 1.63 0.91 12.21
N SER A 72 2.85 1.43 12.25
CA SER A 72 3.18 2.71 12.90
C SER A 72 3.15 3.82 11.85
N VAL A 73 2.49 4.94 12.18
CA VAL A 73 2.38 6.10 11.29
C VAL A 73 2.97 7.32 11.99
N THR A 74 3.95 7.96 11.36
CA THR A 74 4.55 9.22 11.82
C THR A 74 4.29 10.30 10.78
N ILE A 75 3.85 11.47 11.25
CA ILE A 75 3.55 12.62 10.38
C ILE A 75 4.50 13.76 10.77
N THR A 76 5.33 14.17 9.82
CA THR A 76 6.21 15.33 9.92
C THR A 76 5.62 16.44 9.07
N LYS A 77 4.78 17.27 9.69
CA LYS A 77 4.28 18.53 9.12
C LYS A 77 5.11 19.70 9.60
#